data_AF-A0A1R1BCB3-F1
#
_entry.id   AF-A0A1R1BCB3-F1
#
_cell.length_a   1.000
_cell.length_b   1.000
_cell.length_c   1.000
_cell.angle_alpha   90.00
_cell.angle_beta   90.00
_cell.angle_gamma   90.00
#
_symmetry.space_group_name_H-M   'P 1'
#
loop_
_entity.id
_entity.type
_entity.pdbx_description
1 polymer ?
#
loop_
_entity_poly.entity_id
_entity_poly.type
_entity_poly.pdbx_seq_one_letter_code
_entity_poly.pdbx_strand_id
1 'polypeptide(L)'
;MKIFSKKDNVIKQDILCIDMEIETRKEYKNITRQKGRMVPVIDWRISLYINGSKLDEDEVFVEDEFFKSLLNPGKYPMFTCTCGIFGCGGYYVEVIHEGERVIWLTEQSPFEDRAVKSLNKFIFSWDQIISFSEELVQKFENLKSLMNISDLDFHFDVERYSGIINEIKVRKTNNNF
;
A
#
# COMPACT_ATOMS: atom_id res chain seq x y z
N MET A 1 51.88 -3.38 -6.02
CA MET A 1 50.78 -3.86 -5.16
C MET A 1 49.54 -3.07 -5.54
N LYS A 2 48.65 -3.64 -6.37
CA LYS A 2 47.43 -2.94 -6.82
C LYS A 2 46.37 -3.10 -5.74
N ILE A 3 46.06 -1.99 -5.07
CA ILE A 3 44.98 -1.92 -4.09
C ILE A 3 43.68 -1.93 -4.90
N PHE A 4 42.98 -3.05 -4.89
CA PHE A 4 41.60 -3.11 -5.37
C PHE A 4 40.74 -2.35 -4.37
N SER A 5 40.39 -1.11 -4.71
CA SER A 5 39.31 -0.39 -4.04
C SER A 5 38.04 -1.22 -4.20
N LYS A 6 37.48 -1.67 -3.08
CA LYS A 6 36.13 -2.24 -3.02
C LYS A 6 35.20 -1.17 -3.60
N LYS A 7 34.64 -1.43 -4.78
CA LYS A 7 33.46 -0.70 -5.24
C LYS A 7 32.38 -0.95 -4.19
N ASP A 8 32.05 0.07 -3.42
CA ASP A 8 30.79 0.13 -2.71
C ASP A 8 29.68 -0.04 -3.76
N ASN A 9 29.13 -1.25 -3.83
CA ASN A 9 27.89 -1.50 -4.53
C ASN A 9 26.83 -0.68 -3.80
N VAL A 10 26.58 0.54 -4.25
CA VAL A 10 25.42 1.32 -3.83
C VAL A 10 24.21 0.50 -4.25
N ILE A 11 23.64 -0.24 -3.30
CA ILE A 11 22.40 -1.00 -3.50
C ILE A 11 21.35 0.04 -3.85
N LYS A 12 20.89 0.02 -5.10
CA LYS A 12 19.85 0.92 -5.60
C LYS A 12 18.60 0.67 -4.76
N GLN A 13 18.13 1.70 -4.07
CA GLN A 13 16.86 1.66 -3.38
C GLN A 13 15.72 1.84 -4.38
N ASP A 14 14.68 1.05 -4.20
CA ASP A 14 13.44 1.15 -4.95
C ASP A 14 12.53 2.21 -4.30
N ILE A 15 11.58 2.71 -5.08
CA ILE A 15 10.63 3.74 -4.66
C ILE A 15 9.22 3.17 -4.80
N LEU A 16 8.47 3.14 -3.71
CA LEU A 16 7.05 2.79 -3.67
C LEU A 16 6.20 4.07 -3.72
N CYS A 17 5.28 4.16 -4.68
CA CYS A 17 4.36 5.29 -4.80
C CYS A 17 2.91 4.81 -4.79
N ILE A 18 1.99 5.69 -4.40
CA ILE A 18 0.55 5.46 -4.40
C ILE A 18 -0.18 6.52 -5.22
N ASP A 19 -1.17 6.08 -5.97
CA ASP A 19 -2.23 6.93 -6.49
C ASP A 19 -3.60 6.46 -5.98
N MET A 20 -4.53 7.40 -5.80
CA MET A 20 -5.90 7.11 -5.40
C MET A 20 -6.86 7.90 -6.27
N GLU A 21 -7.62 7.17 -7.07
CA GLU A 21 -8.70 7.72 -7.88
C GLU A 21 -9.99 7.71 -7.06
N ILE A 22 -10.73 8.82 -7.08
CA ILE A 22 -12.01 8.96 -6.38
C ILE A 22 -13.01 9.56 -7.37
N GLU A 23 -14.10 8.84 -7.65
CA GLU A 23 -15.20 9.29 -8.49
C GLU A 23 -16.47 9.46 -7.64
N THR A 24 -17.05 10.65 -7.66
CA THR A 24 -18.34 10.92 -7.00
C THR A 24 -19.42 11.09 -8.05
N ARG A 25 -20.44 10.23 -8.02
CA ARG A 25 -21.64 10.35 -8.87
C ARG A 25 -22.91 10.32 -8.04
N LYS A 26 -24.04 10.68 -8.69
CA LYS A 26 -25.37 10.55 -8.08
C LYS A 26 -26.15 9.49 -8.83
N GLU A 27 -26.64 8.50 -8.10
CA GLU A 27 -27.46 7.43 -8.65
C GLU A 27 -28.89 7.50 -8.12
N TYR A 28 -29.87 7.19 -8.98
CA TYR A 28 -31.25 7.06 -8.56
C TYR A 28 -31.48 5.68 -7.94
N LYS A 29 -31.74 5.60 -6.64
CA LYS A 29 -32.05 4.33 -5.98
C LYS A 29 -33.53 4.26 -5.58
N ASN A 30 -34.19 3.20 -6.03
CA ASN A 30 -35.52 2.80 -5.55
C ASN A 30 -35.35 2.08 -4.21
N ILE A 31 -35.56 2.80 -3.12
CA ILE A 31 -35.60 2.19 -1.79
C ILE A 31 -36.99 1.60 -1.62
N THR A 32 -37.08 0.28 -1.44
CA THR A 32 -38.36 -0.45 -1.29
C THR A 32 -39.23 0.26 -0.24
N ARG A 33 -40.42 0.71 -0.65
CA ARG A 33 -41.43 1.47 0.12
C ARG A 33 -41.30 3.01 0.19
N GLN A 34 -40.37 3.65 -0.52
CA GLN A 34 -40.33 5.11 -0.71
C GLN A 34 -40.17 5.50 -2.20
N LYS A 35 -40.60 6.72 -2.58
CA LYS A 35 -40.27 7.28 -3.91
C LYS A 35 -38.74 7.35 -4.01
N GLY A 36 -38.18 6.86 -5.12
CA GLY A 36 -36.74 6.82 -5.31
C GLY A 36 -36.11 8.21 -5.18
N ARG A 37 -34.89 8.25 -4.64
CA ARG A 37 -34.12 9.47 -4.40
C ARG A 37 -32.76 9.35 -5.07
N MET A 38 -32.21 10.50 -5.48
CA MET A 38 -30.81 10.58 -5.88
C MET A 38 -29.95 10.40 -4.63
N VAL A 39 -29.07 9.42 -4.62
CA VAL A 39 -28.09 9.20 -3.55
C VAL A 39 -26.67 9.41 -4.10
N PRO A 40 -25.75 9.97 -3.31
CA PRO A 40 -24.34 9.98 -3.67
C PRO A 40 -23.80 8.54 -3.69
N VAL A 41 -22.94 8.26 -4.66
CA VAL A 41 -22.12 7.05 -4.73
C VAL A 41 -20.69 7.54 -4.94
N ILE A 42 -19.78 7.06 -4.07
CA ILE A 42 -18.36 7.36 -4.13
C ILE A 42 -17.64 6.05 -4.42
N ASP A 43 -17.10 5.96 -5.63
CA ASP A 43 -16.21 4.87 -6.02
C ASP A 43 -14.76 5.34 -5.85
N TRP A 44 -13.89 4.44 -5.44
CA TRP A 44 -12.48 4.76 -5.25
C TRP A 44 -11.61 3.55 -5.56
N ARG A 45 -10.36 3.81 -5.96
CA ARG A 45 -9.37 2.78 -6.28
C ARG A 45 -7.97 3.24 -5.88
N ILE A 46 -7.19 2.33 -5.31
CA ILE A 46 -5.75 2.53 -5.08
C ILE A 46 -4.96 1.86 -6.19
N SER A 47 -3.97 2.58 -6.72
CA SER A 47 -2.93 2.04 -7.60
C SER A 47 -1.57 2.21 -6.94
N LEU A 48 -0.77 1.15 -6.96
CA LEU A 48 0.59 1.18 -6.43
C LEU A 48 1.61 1.11 -7.56
N TYR A 49 2.78 1.72 -7.34
CA TYR A 49 3.86 1.74 -8.31
C TYR A 49 5.18 1.45 -7.61
N ILE A 50 6.01 0.60 -8.21
CA ILE A 50 7.40 0.43 -7.80
C ILE A 50 8.29 0.95 -8.93
N ASN A 51 9.13 1.94 -8.63
CA ASN A 51 10.00 2.60 -9.59
C ASN A 51 9.27 3.16 -10.83
N GLY A 52 8.02 3.60 -10.65
CA GLY A 52 7.16 4.10 -11.73
C GLY A 52 6.45 3.02 -12.55
N SER A 53 6.72 1.74 -12.31
CA SER A 53 5.96 0.64 -12.91
C SER A 53 4.76 0.28 -12.04
N LYS A 54 3.56 0.30 -12.63
CA LYS A 54 2.30 0.02 -11.95
C LYS A 54 2.20 -1.45 -11.57
N LEU A 55 1.71 -1.71 -10.35
CA LEU A 55 1.39 -3.06 -9.89
C LEU A 55 0.09 -3.55 -10.53
N ASP A 56 -0.05 -4.87 -10.65
CA ASP A 56 -1.21 -5.52 -11.26
C ASP A 56 -2.49 -5.07 -10.57
N GLU A 57 -3.43 -4.61 -11.38
CA GLU A 57 -4.61 -3.89 -10.94
C GLU A 57 -5.78 -4.84 -10.62
N ASP A 58 -5.67 -6.10 -11.04
CA ASP A 58 -6.55 -7.21 -10.64
C ASP A 58 -6.24 -7.69 -9.21
N GLU A 59 -5.11 -7.23 -8.65
CA GLU A 59 -4.65 -7.52 -7.30
C GLU A 59 -4.85 -6.30 -6.39
N VAL A 60 -5.88 -6.37 -5.55
CA VAL A 60 -6.26 -5.35 -4.57
C VAL A 60 -5.29 -5.33 -3.39
N PHE A 61 -4.73 -4.16 -3.14
CA PHE A 61 -3.86 -3.89 -2.00
C PHE A 61 -4.64 -3.93 -0.67
N VAL A 62 -4.12 -4.70 0.29
CA VAL A 62 -4.68 -4.84 1.64
C VAL A 62 -3.83 -4.02 2.61
N GLU A 63 -4.31 -2.83 2.94
CA GLU A 63 -3.55 -1.84 3.70
C GLU A 63 -3.28 -2.27 5.15
N ASP A 64 -4.22 -2.96 5.81
CA ASP A 64 -4.04 -3.45 7.17
C ASP A 64 -2.88 -4.45 7.25
N GLU A 65 -2.73 -5.31 6.24
CA GLU A 65 -1.62 -6.28 6.15
C GLU A 65 -0.29 -5.59 5.86
N PHE A 66 -0.30 -4.53 5.03
CA PHE A 66 0.85 -3.66 4.87
C PHE A 66 1.28 -3.04 6.20
N PHE A 67 0.39 -2.39 6.95
CA PHE A 67 0.73 -1.76 8.22
C PHE A 67 1.19 -2.77 9.28
N LYS A 68 0.57 -3.96 9.35
CA LYS A 68 1.05 -5.05 10.21
C LYS A 68 2.49 -5.46 9.90
N SER A 69 2.85 -5.50 8.61
CA SER A 69 4.21 -5.87 8.17
C SER A 69 5.29 -4.87 8.54
N LEU A 70 4.91 -3.61 8.84
CA LEU A 70 5.87 -2.60 9.29
C LEU A 70 6.33 -2.84 10.73
N LEU A 71 5.53 -3.56 11.53
CA LEU A 71 5.86 -3.84 12.93
C LEU A 71 6.74 -5.07 13.10
N ASN A 72 6.57 -6.09 12.24
CA ASN A 72 7.29 -7.36 12.32
C ASN A 72 7.62 -7.87 10.92
N PRO A 73 8.80 -8.47 10.71
CA PRO A 73 9.10 -9.20 9.48
C PRO A 73 8.26 -10.49 9.41
N GLY A 74 7.96 -10.94 8.19
CA GLY A 74 7.12 -12.12 7.97
C GLY A 74 6.48 -12.17 6.59
N LYS A 75 5.59 -13.13 6.37
CA LYS A 75 4.82 -13.26 5.13
C LYS A 75 3.42 -12.69 5.31
N TYR A 76 3.04 -11.73 4.47
CA TYR A 76 1.79 -11.00 4.58
C TYR A 76 0.97 -11.09 3.29
N PRO A 77 -0.34 -11.35 3.38
CA PRO A 77 -1.25 -11.34 2.24
C PRO A 77 -1.60 -9.90 1.82
N MET A 78 -0.61 -9.14 1.35
CA MET A 78 -0.78 -7.71 1.02
C MET A 78 -1.59 -7.46 -0.25
N PHE A 79 -1.80 -8.49 -1.08
CA PHE A 79 -2.50 -8.39 -2.33
C PHE A 79 -3.51 -9.52 -2.45
N THR A 80 -4.75 -9.18 -2.79
CA THR A 80 -5.87 -10.12 -2.91
C THR A 80 -6.68 -9.87 -4.19
N CYS A 81 -7.47 -10.85 -4.62
CA CYS A 81 -8.37 -10.66 -5.76
C CYS A 81 -9.41 -9.55 -5.51
N THR A 82 -9.92 -8.94 -6.58
CA THR A 82 -11.05 -7.97 -6.54
C THR A 82 -12.32 -8.48 -5.84
N CYS A 83 -12.49 -9.80 -5.69
CA CYS A 83 -13.58 -10.37 -4.90
C CYS A 83 -13.39 -10.24 -3.37
N GLY A 84 -12.20 -9.80 -2.92
CA GLY A 84 -11.86 -9.60 -1.51
C GLY A 84 -11.59 -10.89 -0.72
N ILE A 85 -11.59 -12.05 -1.37
CA ILE A 85 -11.34 -13.35 -0.74
C ILE A 85 -9.88 -13.74 -1.00
N PHE A 86 -9.07 -13.70 0.06
CA PHE A 86 -7.69 -14.19 0.00
C PHE A 86 -7.66 -15.68 -0.35
N GLY A 87 -6.94 -16.05 -1.41
CA GLY A 87 -6.90 -17.41 -1.98
C GLY A 87 -7.76 -17.62 -3.22
N CYS A 88 -8.58 -16.64 -3.61
CA CYS A 88 -9.26 -16.59 -4.92
C CYS A 88 -8.40 -15.89 -6.01
N GLY A 89 -7.14 -15.59 -5.66
CA GLY A 89 -6.21 -14.69 -6.33
C GLY A 89 -5.40 -13.96 -5.25
N GLY A 90 -4.42 -13.14 -5.62
CA GLY A 90 -3.52 -12.52 -4.67
C GLY A 90 -2.16 -13.19 -4.58
N TYR A 91 -1.27 -12.53 -3.86
CA TYR A 91 0.04 -13.06 -3.54
C TYR A 91 0.53 -12.57 -2.17
N TYR A 92 1.40 -13.38 -1.57
CA TYR A 92 2.09 -13.00 -0.35
C TYR A 92 3.31 -12.14 -0.68
N VAL A 93 3.58 -11.20 0.20
CA VAL A 93 4.84 -10.46 0.25
C VAL A 93 5.59 -10.91 1.50
N GLU A 94 6.80 -11.43 1.30
CA GLU A 94 7.72 -11.66 2.41
C GLU A 94 8.46 -10.36 2.71
N VAL A 95 8.25 -9.84 3.92
CA VAL A 95 8.81 -8.60 4.42
C VAL A 95 9.96 -8.91 5.35
N ILE A 96 11.12 -8.35 5.03
CA ILE A 96 12.34 -8.47 5.82
C ILE A 96 12.75 -7.07 6.25
N HIS A 97 13.01 -6.89 7.55
CA HIS A 97 13.60 -5.68 8.09
C HIS A 97 15.12 -5.90 8.17
N GLU A 98 15.91 -5.07 7.49
CA GLU A 98 17.37 -5.19 7.44
C GLU A 98 18.02 -3.83 7.69
N GLY A 99 18.31 -3.53 8.96
CA GLY A 99 18.87 -2.26 9.38
C GLY A 99 18.00 -1.08 8.93
N GLU A 100 18.54 -0.24 8.02
CA GLU A 100 17.83 0.94 7.50
C GLU A 100 16.84 0.64 6.35
N ARG A 101 16.57 -0.64 6.07
CA ARG A 101 15.85 -1.07 4.88
C ARG A 101 14.67 -2.00 5.19
N VAL A 102 13.68 -1.91 4.32
CA VAL A 102 12.58 -2.86 4.22
C VAL A 102 12.70 -3.55 2.87
N ILE A 103 12.75 -4.88 2.88
CA ILE A 103 12.84 -5.69 1.68
C ILE A 103 11.54 -6.43 1.48
N TRP A 104 10.98 -6.32 0.27
CA TRP A 104 9.86 -7.14 -0.18
C TRP A 104 10.36 -8.20 -1.12
N LEU A 105 10.02 -9.46 -0.85
CA LEU A 105 10.15 -10.56 -1.79
C LEU A 105 8.77 -11.04 -2.23
N THR A 106 8.58 -11.18 -3.54
CA THR A 106 7.33 -11.70 -4.12
C THR A 106 7.60 -13.00 -4.86
N GLU A 107 6.61 -13.90 -4.90
CA GLU A 107 6.77 -15.18 -5.61
C GLU A 107 6.66 -15.01 -7.13
N GLN A 108 5.86 -14.03 -7.56
CA GLN A 108 5.62 -13.68 -8.95
C GLN A 108 5.90 -12.19 -9.22
N SER A 109 6.01 -11.84 -10.50
CA SER A 109 6.10 -10.43 -10.88
C SER A 109 4.83 -9.70 -10.44
N PRO A 110 4.93 -8.62 -9.65
CA PRO A 110 3.76 -7.89 -9.18
C PRO A 110 3.27 -6.85 -10.20
N PHE A 111 3.93 -6.72 -11.36
CA PHE A 111 3.67 -5.67 -12.34
C PHE A 111 2.60 -6.06 -13.36
N GLU A 112 1.74 -5.09 -13.70
CA GLU A 112 0.73 -5.22 -14.76
C GLU A 112 1.40 -5.49 -16.12
N ASP A 113 2.47 -4.75 -16.44
CA ASP A 113 3.26 -4.96 -17.65
C ASP A 113 4.27 -6.11 -17.45
N ARG A 114 3.97 -7.26 -18.06
CA ARG A 114 4.80 -8.47 -18.03
C ARG A 114 6.16 -8.31 -18.73
N ALA A 115 6.37 -7.24 -19.50
CA ALA A 115 7.67 -6.92 -20.08
C ALA A 115 8.65 -6.33 -19.04
N VAL A 116 8.13 -5.81 -17.91
CA VAL A 116 8.96 -5.30 -16.81
C VAL A 116 9.73 -6.44 -16.18
N LYS A 117 11.04 -6.46 -16.40
CA LYS A 117 11.93 -7.46 -15.80
C LYS A 117 12.13 -7.14 -14.33
N SER A 118 11.71 -8.07 -13.47
CA SER A 118 11.86 -7.99 -12.02
C SER A 118 12.65 -9.18 -11.49
N LEU A 119 13.43 -8.96 -10.43
CA LEU A 119 14.00 -10.02 -9.61
C LEU A 119 13.05 -10.46 -8.49
N ASN A 120 11.84 -9.88 -8.45
CA ASN A 120 10.85 -10.06 -7.39
C ASN A 120 11.42 -9.79 -5.99
N LYS A 121 12.38 -8.88 -5.94
CA LYS A 121 13.03 -8.37 -4.74
C LYS A 121 13.08 -6.86 -4.85
N PHE A 122 12.45 -6.18 -3.91
CA PHE A 122 12.38 -4.73 -3.85
C PHE A 122 12.94 -4.25 -2.52
N ILE A 123 13.79 -3.24 -2.54
CA ILE A 123 14.55 -2.76 -1.38
C ILE A 123 14.22 -1.29 -1.15
N PHE A 124 13.45 -1.01 -0.13
CA PHE A 124 13.04 0.34 0.25
C PHE A 124 13.85 0.82 1.45
N SER A 125 14.05 2.14 1.57
CA SER A 125 14.51 2.72 2.82
C SER A 125 13.35 2.89 3.79
N TRP A 126 13.62 2.86 5.09
CA TRP A 126 12.61 3.20 6.09
C TRP A 126 12.06 4.63 5.91
N ASP A 127 12.88 5.61 5.47
CA ASP A 127 12.37 6.96 5.17
C ASP A 127 11.32 6.94 4.07
N GLN A 128 11.59 6.20 2.99
CA GLN A 128 10.69 6.12 1.86
C GLN A 128 9.38 5.41 2.26
N ILE A 129 9.46 4.32 3.05
CA ILE A 129 8.28 3.60 3.57
C ILE A 129 7.46 4.45 4.53
N ILE A 130 8.10 5.22 5.41
CA ILE A 130 7.42 6.15 6.32
C ILE A 130 6.67 7.22 5.51
N SER A 131 7.34 7.87 4.56
CA SER A 131 6.71 8.88 3.70
C SER A 131 5.54 8.32 2.90
N PHE A 132 5.70 7.13 2.32
CA PHE A 132 4.62 6.43 1.63
C PHE A 132 3.43 6.15 2.57
N SER A 133 3.70 5.69 3.79
CA SER A 133 2.67 5.36 4.77
C SER A 133 1.89 6.60 5.21
N GLU A 134 2.57 7.73 5.39
CA GLU A 134 1.93 9.02 5.69
C GLU A 134 1.06 9.50 4.54
N GLU A 135 1.53 9.38 3.29
CA GLU A 135 0.75 9.72 2.10
C GLU A 135 -0.51 8.84 1.99
N LEU A 136 -0.38 7.53 2.22
CA LEU A 136 -1.49 6.58 2.23
C LEU A 136 -2.55 6.96 3.29
N VAL A 137 -2.13 7.26 4.52
CA VAL A 137 -3.01 7.71 5.60
C VAL A 137 -3.73 9.00 5.21
N GLN A 138 -3.01 9.98 4.65
CA GLN A 138 -3.61 11.24 4.21
C GLN A 138 -4.66 11.04 3.11
N LYS A 139 -4.41 10.14 2.15
CA LYS A 139 -5.41 9.78 1.12
C LYS A 139 -6.66 9.15 1.74
N PHE A 140 -6.51 8.27 2.74
CA PHE A 140 -7.66 7.70 3.46
C PHE A 140 -8.44 8.73 4.29
N GLU A 141 -7.76 9.69 4.93
CA GLU A 141 -8.43 10.79 5.63
C GLU A 141 -9.28 11.64 4.68
N ASN A 142 -8.73 11.96 3.50
CA ASN A 142 -9.46 12.69 2.47
C ASN A 142 -10.70 11.92 2.00
N LEU A 143 -10.57 10.62 1.75
CA LEU A 143 -11.68 9.76 1.36
C LEU A 143 -12.75 9.66 2.46
N LYS A 144 -12.34 9.47 3.72
CA LYS A 144 -13.24 9.46 4.88
C LYS A 144 -14.01 10.78 5.02
N SER A 145 -13.35 11.92 4.78
CA SER A 145 -14.00 13.23 4.77
C SER A 145 -15.09 13.32 3.70
N LEU A 146 -14.81 12.88 2.47
CA LEU A 146 -15.79 12.86 1.36
C LEU A 146 -16.99 11.95 1.64
N MET A 147 -16.74 10.79 2.23
CA MET A 147 -17.78 9.84 2.64
C MET A 147 -18.68 10.42 3.73
N ASN A 148 -18.09 11.03 4.77
CA ASN A 148 -18.83 11.70 5.85
C ASN A 148 -19.70 12.85 5.34
N ILE A 149 -19.19 13.68 4.42
CA ILE A 149 -19.97 14.76 3.78
C ILE A 149 -21.19 14.20 3.04
N SER A 150 -21.07 12.98 2.52
CA SER A 150 -22.10 12.30 1.75
C SER A 150 -23.02 11.41 2.60
N ASP A 151 -22.86 11.42 3.92
CA ASP A 151 -23.59 10.56 4.88
C ASP A 151 -23.45 9.06 4.53
N LEU A 152 -22.28 8.68 3.99
CA LEU A 152 -21.91 7.30 3.69
C LEU A 152 -21.02 6.76 4.81
N ASP A 153 -21.40 5.60 5.35
CA ASP A 153 -20.59 4.93 6.36
C ASP A 153 -19.32 4.36 5.72
N PHE A 154 -18.17 4.82 6.20
CA PHE A 154 -16.86 4.45 5.68
C PHE A 154 -15.87 4.38 6.83
N HIS A 155 -15.30 3.20 7.04
CA HIS A 155 -14.43 2.95 8.18
C HIS A 155 -13.05 2.46 7.72
N PHE A 156 -12.04 3.27 8.05
CA PHE A 156 -10.63 2.89 8.03
C PHE A 156 -10.01 3.27 9.37
N ASP A 157 -9.10 2.44 9.86
CA ASP A 157 -8.45 2.62 11.17
C ASP A 157 -7.22 3.54 11.05
N VAL A 158 -7.48 4.76 10.60
CA VAL A 158 -6.48 5.82 10.40
C VAL A 158 -5.68 6.06 11.68
N GLU A 159 -6.33 6.06 12.84
CA GLU A 159 -5.68 6.27 14.14
C GLU A 159 -4.66 5.16 14.45
N ARG A 160 -5.03 3.90 14.23
CA ARG A 160 -4.10 2.78 14.38
C ARG A 160 -2.93 2.88 13.40
N TYR A 161 -3.19 3.23 12.14
CA TYR A 161 -2.14 3.37 11.13
C TYR A 161 -1.16 4.50 11.47
N SER A 162 -1.66 5.67 11.90
CA SER A 162 -0.80 6.75 12.42
C SER A 162 -0.01 6.33 13.66
N GLY A 163 -0.60 5.53 14.55
CA GLY A 163 0.09 4.94 15.70
C GLY A 163 1.27 4.07 15.29
N ILE A 164 1.08 3.20 14.29
CA ILE A 164 2.13 2.35 13.72
C ILE A 164 3.25 3.19 13.10
N ILE A 165 2.91 4.23 12.33
CA ILE A 165 3.89 5.14 11.72
C ILE A 165 4.76 5.82 12.80
N ASN A 166 4.15 6.26 13.90
CA ASN A 166 4.89 6.86 15.01
C ASN A 166 5.80 5.85 15.71
N GLU A 167 5.34 4.61 15.88
CA GLU A 167 6.15 3.55 16.47
C GLU A 167 7.40 3.24 15.62
N ILE A 168 7.24 3.08 14.30
CA ILE A 168 8.37 2.81 13.41
C ILE A 168 9.35 3.99 13.35
N LYS A 169 8.87 5.25 13.40
CA LYS A 169 9.74 6.42 13.51
C LYS A 169 10.61 6.36 14.77
N VAL A 170 10.02 6.03 15.92
CA VAL A 170 10.74 5.89 17.19
C VAL A 170 11.75 4.74 17.14
N ARG A 171 11.36 3.57 16.61
CA ARG A 171 12.28 2.43 16.43
C ARG A 171 13.47 2.80 15.55
N LYS A 172 13.23 3.58 14.49
CA LYS A 172 14.27 4.08 13.59
C LYS A 172 15.27 4.97 14.32
N THR A 173 14.77 5.98 15.06
CA THR A 173 15.63 6.89 15.83
C THR A 173 16.51 6.14 16.84
N ASN A 174 16.01 5.02 17.37
CA ASN A 174 16.72 4.18 18.33
C ASN A 174 17.55 3.05 17.71
N ASN A 175 17.59 2.91 16.37
CA ASN A 175 18.26 1.81 15.64
C ASN A 175 17.82 0.39 16.06
N ASN A 176 16.52 0.20 16.33
CA ASN A 176 15.96 -1.07 16.83
C ASN A 176 15.20 -1.88 15.76
N PHE A 177 15.79 -2.05 14.57
CA PHE A 177 15.23 -2.87 13.48
C PHE A 177 16.11 -4.07 13.14
#